data_AF-A0A2A6FQY2-F1
#
_entry.id   AF-A0A2A6FQY2-F1
#
_cell.length_a   1.000
_cell.length_b   1.000
_cell.length_c   1.000
_cell.angle_alpha   90.00
_cell.angle_beta   90.00
_cell.angle_gamma   90.00
#
_symmetry.space_group_name_H-M   'P 1'
#
loop_
_entity.id
_entity.type
_entity.pdbx_description
1 polymer ?
#
loop_
_entity_poly.entity_id
_entity_poly.type
_entity_poly.pdbx_seq_one_letter_code
_entity_poly.pdbx_strand_id
1 'polypeptide(L)'
;MRSRLAVIAGLGCVAAALAGCTATGQMALGSGPSVQALTVSTDTTTESTVSFPTPLLPSRAQCREIVAGTGPRVQPGDVVEVAVSLYLGATGEKLVSVGYDSSKPAKYVPVSASAADVVSAGLRCGSRGSRLAVAIPHSASIANVTALGLIDSQKTRLTDPQQLGLGSGEGFVQVMDIKRVFPGKATGAPQITRDGFPAVALAPNGTPGITIPKKPTPTKMELEILKAGAGPVIGEKSTVLVHIASANWSTGAANSTWQSGAPQPVSLAQEDPSLVKLLSGVKVGSQVGVILPTPASEGQAADASFLVIDILGIL
;
A
#
# COMPACT_ATOMS: atom_id res chain seq x y z
N MET A 1 7.89 16.41 -79.37
CA MET A 1 8.02 17.89 -79.34
C MET A 1 7.36 18.37 -78.04
N ARG A 2 8.17 18.88 -77.09
CA ARG A 2 8.11 20.26 -76.54
C ARG A 2 6.72 20.61 -75.97
N SER A 3 6.50 20.81 -74.67
CA SER A 3 6.86 22.02 -73.91
C SER A 3 6.22 21.91 -72.50
N ARG A 4 6.98 21.84 -71.40
CA ARG A 4 7.35 22.90 -70.41
C ARG A 4 6.23 23.46 -69.49
N LEU A 5 6.50 23.29 -68.19
CA LEU A 5 6.31 24.17 -67.01
C LEU A 5 4.91 24.69 -66.64
N ALA A 6 4.50 24.39 -65.39
CA ALA A 6 4.34 25.41 -64.34
C ALA A 6 4.33 24.75 -62.94
N VAL A 7 5.31 25.15 -62.12
CA VAL A 7 5.46 24.81 -60.70
C VAL A 7 4.63 25.81 -59.90
N ILE A 8 3.76 25.36 -59.00
CA ILE A 8 3.19 26.18 -57.93
C ILE A 8 3.52 25.50 -56.60
N ALA A 9 4.51 26.06 -55.91
CA ALA A 9 4.86 25.70 -54.54
C ALA A 9 3.89 26.41 -53.59
N GLY A 10 2.92 25.66 -53.07
CA GLY A 10 2.04 26.10 -51.98
C GLY A 10 2.61 25.66 -50.64
N LEU A 11 3.24 26.59 -49.93
CA LEU A 11 3.78 26.41 -48.58
C LEU A 11 2.61 26.37 -47.57
N GLY A 12 2.09 25.17 -47.30
CA GLY A 12 1.08 24.94 -46.26
C GLY A 12 1.72 24.84 -44.88
N CYS A 13 1.80 25.96 -44.15
CA CYS A 13 2.09 25.97 -42.71
C CYS A 13 0.96 25.24 -41.96
N VAL A 14 1.14 23.94 -41.68
CA VAL A 14 0.32 23.23 -40.69
C VAL A 14 0.85 23.63 -39.31
N ALA A 15 0.19 24.60 -38.70
CA ALA A 15 0.37 24.91 -37.28
C ALA A 15 -0.13 23.70 -36.47
N ALA A 16 0.81 22.88 -35.99
CA ALA A 16 0.54 21.88 -34.97
C ALA A 16 0.22 22.61 -33.66
N ALA A 17 -1.05 22.92 -33.44
CA ALA A 17 -1.54 23.25 -32.11
C ALA A 17 -1.49 21.97 -31.27
N LEU A 18 -0.33 21.70 -30.65
CA LEU A 18 -0.27 20.85 -29.47
C LEU A 18 -1.04 21.59 -28.36
N ALA A 19 -2.35 21.41 -28.33
CA ALA A 19 -3.09 21.49 -27.10
C ALA A 19 -2.57 20.35 -26.23
N GLY A 20 -1.48 20.62 -25.51
CA GLY A 20 -1.05 19.79 -24.41
C GLY A 20 -2.19 19.79 -23.41
N CYS A 21 -3.05 18.78 -23.50
CA CYS A 21 -3.88 18.37 -22.39
C CYS A 21 -2.92 18.03 -21.26
N THR A 22 -2.61 19.01 -20.41
CA THR A 22 -2.21 18.73 -19.06
C THR A 22 -3.36 17.90 -18.50
N ALA A 23 -3.15 16.59 -18.42
CA ALA A 23 -3.94 15.74 -17.55
C ALA A 23 -3.69 16.28 -16.14
N THR A 24 -4.43 17.32 -15.76
CA THR A 24 -4.68 17.67 -14.38
C THR A 24 -5.38 16.46 -13.81
N GLY A 25 -4.57 15.48 -13.37
CA GLY A 25 -5.02 14.36 -12.59
C GLY A 25 -5.84 14.96 -11.47
N GLN A 26 -7.15 14.78 -11.56
CA GLN A 26 -8.11 15.35 -10.63
C GLN A 26 -7.70 14.85 -9.25
N MET A 27 -7.16 15.74 -8.40
CA MET A 27 -6.64 15.34 -7.10
C MET A 27 -7.79 14.67 -6.34
N ALA A 28 -7.54 13.49 -5.77
CA ALA A 28 -8.56 12.74 -5.03
C ALA A 28 -9.16 13.58 -3.89
N LEU A 29 -8.37 14.49 -3.31
CA LEU A 29 -8.82 15.60 -2.49
C LEU A 29 -8.34 16.92 -3.09
N GLY A 30 -9.24 17.88 -3.25
CA GLY A 30 -8.87 19.23 -3.69
C GLY A 30 -8.13 20.00 -2.60
N SER A 31 -7.35 21.01 -3.02
CA SER A 31 -6.83 22.03 -2.11
C SER A 31 -7.97 22.89 -1.53
N GLY A 32 -7.64 23.73 -0.55
CA GLY A 32 -8.59 24.66 0.05
C GLY A 32 -7.96 25.52 1.16
N PRO A 33 -8.75 26.43 1.76
CA PRO A 33 -8.26 27.39 2.72
C PRO A 33 -7.65 26.73 3.97
N SER A 34 -8.18 25.60 4.41
CA SER A 34 -7.72 24.93 5.64
C SER A 34 -6.33 24.34 5.48
N VAL A 35 -6.01 23.75 4.31
CA VAL A 35 -4.65 23.26 4.04
C VAL A 35 -3.68 24.38 3.64
N GLN A 36 -4.18 25.49 3.07
CA GLN A 36 -3.37 26.66 2.72
C GLN A 36 -2.92 27.46 3.96
N ALA A 37 -3.72 27.46 5.03
CA ALA A 37 -3.39 28.11 6.29
C ALA A 37 -2.31 27.37 7.11
N LEU A 38 -1.91 26.16 6.69
CA LEU A 38 -0.90 25.37 7.40
C LEU A 38 0.52 25.83 7.06
N THR A 39 1.38 25.91 8.06
CA THR A 39 2.83 25.91 7.90
C THR A 39 3.35 24.56 8.37
N VAL A 40 3.97 23.78 7.49
CA VAL A 40 4.38 22.39 7.75
C VAL A 40 5.88 22.27 7.48
N SER A 41 6.63 21.59 8.34
CA SER A 41 8.06 21.33 8.11
C SER A 41 8.28 20.50 6.84
N THR A 42 9.42 20.68 6.17
CA THR A 42 9.70 20.10 4.85
C THR A 42 10.66 18.91 4.86
N ASP A 43 11.34 18.64 5.98
CA ASP A 43 12.19 17.44 6.09
C ASP A 43 11.31 16.19 6.27
N THR A 44 11.21 15.38 5.22
CA THR A 44 10.37 14.17 5.16
C THR A 44 10.96 12.98 5.94
N THR A 45 12.18 13.11 6.47
CA THR A 45 12.87 12.03 7.19
C THR A 45 12.64 12.07 8.69
N THR A 46 12.25 13.23 9.23
CA THR A 46 11.95 13.45 10.63
C THR A 46 10.47 13.71 10.86
N GLU A 47 10.02 13.59 12.11
CA GLU A 47 8.63 13.87 12.47
C GLU A 47 8.22 15.27 12.00
N SER A 48 7.01 15.38 11.45
CA SER A 48 6.54 16.68 11.01
C SER A 48 6.33 17.65 12.19
N THR A 49 6.36 18.94 11.89
CA THR A 49 5.85 20.00 12.76
C THR A 49 4.87 20.84 11.96
N VAL A 50 3.80 21.28 12.60
CA VAL A 50 2.70 22.00 11.95
C VAL A 50 2.30 23.18 12.82
N SER A 51 2.05 24.33 12.20
CA SER A 51 1.43 25.51 12.81
C SER A 51 0.29 26.03 11.95
N PHE A 52 -0.80 26.46 12.57
CA PHE A 52 -1.98 27.05 11.92
C PHE A 52 -2.81 27.86 12.93
N PRO A 53 -3.66 28.79 12.46
CA PRO A 53 -4.64 29.45 13.32
C PRO A 53 -5.62 28.44 13.92
N THR A 54 -5.78 28.47 15.24
CA THR A 54 -6.71 27.61 15.98
C THR A 54 -7.99 28.37 16.34
N PRO A 55 -9.17 27.71 16.30
CA PRO A 55 -9.40 26.33 15.87
C PRO A 55 -9.42 26.18 14.33
N LEU A 56 -8.99 25.03 13.84
CA LEU A 56 -9.11 24.64 12.43
C LEU A 56 -10.44 23.90 12.18
N LEU A 57 -11.31 24.52 11.38
CA LEU A 57 -12.65 24.03 11.06
C LEU A 57 -12.83 23.76 9.55
N PRO A 58 -12.21 22.69 9.01
CA PRO A 58 -12.41 22.35 7.60
C PRO A 58 -13.85 21.87 7.38
N SER A 59 -14.54 22.42 6.39
CA SER A 59 -15.90 22.01 6.00
C SER A 59 -15.93 20.71 5.19
N ARG A 60 -14.79 20.30 4.64
CA ARG A 60 -14.57 19.05 3.90
C ARG A 60 -13.10 18.64 4.02
N ALA A 61 -12.79 17.39 3.67
CA ALA A 61 -11.41 16.97 3.55
C ALA A 61 -10.69 17.77 2.43
N GLN A 62 -9.50 18.26 2.74
CA GLN A 62 -8.66 19.02 1.82
C GLN A 62 -7.24 18.51 1.90
N CYS A 63 -6.50 18.64 0.80
CA CYS A 63 -5.15 18.10 0.71
C CYS A 63 -4.21 19.08 0.01
N ARG A 64 -2.99 19.18 0.53
CA ARG A 64 -1.89 19.91 -0.10
C ARG A 64 -0.62 19.08 -0.02
N GLU A 65 0.05 18.95 -1.15
CA GLU A 65 1.41 18.43 -1.19
C GLU A 65 2.36 19.54 -0.75
N ILE A 66 3.01 19.34 0.40
CA ILE A 66 3.96 20.28 1.01
C ILE A 66 5.33 20.10 0.37
N VAL A 67 5.74 18.85 0.19
CA VAL A 67 6.97 18.47 -0.50
C VAL A 67 6.58 17.57 -1.65
N ALA A 68 6.98 17.94 -2.87
CA ALA A 68 6.68 17.18 -4.06
C ALA A 68 7.48 15.87 -4.08
N GLY A 69 6.78 14.75 -4.29
CA GLY A 69 7.43 13.47 -4.53
C GLY A 69 7.93 13.30 -5.96
N THR A 70 8.42 12.09 -6.26
CA THR A 70 8.92 11.69 -7.57
C THR A 70 8.13 10.50 -8.11
N GLY A 71 8.07 10.40 -9.45
CA GLY A 71 7.39 9.31 -10.11
C GLY A 71 5.86 9.45 -10.14
N PRO A 72 5.13 8.37 -10.46
CA PRO A 72 3.69 8.41 -10.61
C PRO A 72 2.99 8.72 -9.29
N ARG A 73 1.83 9.38 -9.39
CA ARG A 73 0.90 9.54 -8.27
C ARG A 73 0.43 8.17 -7.79
N VAL A 74 0.26 8.05 -6.48
CA VAL A 74 -0.38 6.89 -5.85
C VAL A 74 -1.75 6.65 -6.48
N GLN A 75 -2.06 5.40 -6.81
CA GLN A 75 -3.31 4.96 -7.42
C GLN A 75 -4.11 4.05 -6.48
N PRO A 76 -5.44 3.93 -6.68
CA PRO A 76 -6.21 2.88 -6.04
C PRO A 76 -5.63 1.48 -6.34
N GLY A 77 -5.52 0.65 -5.31
CA GLY A 77 -4.92 -0.68 -5.40
C GLY A 77 -3.41 -0.71 -5.13
N ASP A 78 -2.76 0.44 -4.97
CA ASP A 78 -1.40 0.50 -4.44
C ASP A 78 -1.39 0.21 -2.93
N VAL A 79 -0.21 -0.11 -2.40
CA VAL A 79 0.10 -0.12 -0.98
C VAL A 79 1.18 0.90 -0.73
N VAL A 80 0.94 1.81 0.22
CA VAL A 80 1.88 2.86 0.57
C VAL A 80 2.51 2.57 1.92
N GLU A 81 3.83 2.60 2.00
CA GLU A 81 4.53 2.74 3.27
C GLU A 81 4.55 4.21 3.65
N VAL A 82 3.89 4.54 4.76
CA VAL A 82 3.66 5.91 5.21
C VAL A 82 4.11 6.13 6.64
N ALA A 83 4.78 7.26 6.88
CA ALA A 83 4.95 7.84 8.21
C ALA A 83 3.89 8.92 8.42
N VAL A 84 3.31 8.98 9.61
CA VAL A 84 2.12 9.80 9.87
C VAL A 84 2.32 10.59 11.15
N SER A 85 1.96 11.87 11.11
CA SER A 85 1.73 12.69 12.30
C SER A 85 0.30 13.23 12.30
N LEU A 86 -0.36 13.25 13.44
CA LEU A 86 -1.73 13.74 13.61
C LEU A 86 -1.78 14.86 14.64
N TYR A 87 -2.49 15.93 14.33
CA TYR A 87 -2.66 17.11 15.17
C TYR A 87 -4.13 17.44 15.37
N LEU A 88 -4.47 17.90 16.58
CA LEU A 88 -5.80 18.45 16.89
C LEU A 88 -5.99 19.80 16.19
N GLY A 89 -7.08 19.95 15.44
CA GLY A 89 -7.44 21.24 14.86
C GLY A 89 -7.82 22.28 15.92
N ALA A 90 -8.33 21.84 17.07
CA ALA A 90 -8.72 22.73 18.18
C ALA A 90 -7.53 23.48 18.79
N THR A 91 -6.40 22.80 19.01
CA THR A 91 -5.26 23.32 19.79
C THR A 91 -3.95 23.37 19.02
N GLY A 92 -3.83 22.65 17.90
CA GLY A 92 -2.56 22.42 17.22
C GLY A 92 -1.67 21.37 17.89
N GLU A 93 -2.13 20.75 18.98
CA GLU A 93 -1.37 19.72 19.70
C GLU A 93 -1.19 18.45 18.84
N LYS A 94 0.02 17.89 18.88
CA LYS A 94 0.34 16.61 18.21
C LYS A 94 -0.15 15.45 19.08
N LEU A 95 -1.06 14.66 18.54
CA LEU A 95 -1.61 13.48 19.22
C LEU A 95 -0.73 12.25 19.07
N VAL A 96 -0.28 11.99 17.84
CA VAL A 96 0.45 10.77 17.50
C VAL A 96 1.42 11.03 16.37
N SER A 97 2.54 10.31 16.41
CA SER A 97 3.53 10.25 15.34
C SER A 97 4.08 8.82 15.26
N VAL A 98 4.15 8.28 14.04
CA VAL A 98 4.69 6.95 13.72
C VAL A 98 5.45 6.98 12.40
N GLY A 99 6.39 6.04 12.22
CA GLY A 99 7.08 5.80 10.96
C GLY A 99 8.39 6.55 10.74
N TYR A 100 8.92 7.18 11.79
CA TYR A 100 10.20 7.89 11.76
C TYR A 100 11.31 7.20 12.55
N ASP A 101 10.98 6.22 13.38
CA ASP A 101 11.93 5.40 14.14
C ASP A 101 11.52 3.93 14.17
N SER A 102 12.44 3.05 14.59
CA SER A 102 12.21 1.59 14.61
C SER A 102 11.27 1.12 15.73
N SER A 103 11.06 1.92 16.77
CA SER A 103 10.12 1.59 17.87
C SER A 103 8.67 1.78 17.43
N LYS A 104 8.43 2.68 16.49
CA LYS A 104 7.12 2.94 15.87
C LYS A 104 7.28 2.87 14.35
N PRO A 105 7.34 1.67 13.75
CA PRO A 105 7.60 1.51 12.33
C PRO A 105 6.51 2.16 11.47
N ALA A 106 6.88 2.45 10.22
CA ALA A 106 5.95 2.99 9.24
C ALA A 106 4.80 2.01 8.98
N LYS A 107 3.66 2.55 8.57
CA LYS A 107 2.46 1.75 8.29
C LYS A 107 2.39 1.42 6.81
N TYR A 108 1.92 0.22 6.49
CA TYR A 108 1.59 -0.18 5.13
C TYR A 108 0.08 -0.03 4.92
N VAL A 109 -0.31 0.88 4.05
CA VAL A 109 -1.71 1.28 3.84
C VAL A 109 -2.12 0.92 2.42
N PRO A 110 -3.00 -0.08 2.21
CA PRO A 110 -3.63 -0.29 0.92
C PRO A 110 -4.55 0.89 0.59
N VAL A 111 -4.46 1.35 -0.65
CA VAL A 111 -5.11 2.57 -1.10
C VAL A 111 -6.43 2.24 -1.79
N SER A 112 -7.53 2.73 -1.23
CA SER A 112 -8.86 2.54 -1.79
C SER A 112 -9.21 3.60 -2.84
N ALA A 113 -10.16 3.27 -3.73
CA ALA A 113 -10.70 4.22 -4.69
C ALA A 113 -11.68 5.22 -4.04
N SER A 114 -12.24 4.88 -2.88
CA SER A 114 -13.29 5.63 -2.21
C SER A 114 -12.82 7.01 -1.76
N ALA A 115 -13.64 8.05 -1.96
CA ALA A 115 -13.39 9.38 -1.42
C ALA A 115 -13.78 9.49 0.07
N ALA A 116 -14.58 8.55 0.58
CA ALA A 116 -14.97 8.52 2.00
C ALA A 116 -13.82 8.06 2.91
N ASP A 117 -12.89 7.29 2.35
CA ASP A 117 -11.61 6.96 2.97
C ASP A 117 -10.64 8.13 2.75
N VAL A 118 -10.60 9.03 3.73
CA VAL A 118 -9.86 10.29 3.63
C VAL A 118 -8.35 10.03 3.64
N VAL A 119 -7.90 8.95 4.29
CA VAL A 119 -6.50 8.55 4.29
C VAL A 119 -6.07 8.15 2.88
N SER A 120 -6.79 7.22 2.24
CA SER A 120 -6.51 6.82 0.86
C SER A 120 -6.68 7.96 -0.14
N ALA A 121 -7.68 8.82 0.04
CA ALA A 121 -7.86 10.02 -0.77
C ALA A 121 -6.70 11.02 -0.58
N GLY A 122 -6.20 11.18 0.64
CA GLY A 122 -5.04 11.98 0.96
C GLY A 122 -3.75 11.44 0.32
N LEU A 123 -3.45 10.14 0.46
CA LEU A 123 -2.27 9.51 -0.13
C LEU A 123 -2.19 9.68 -1.66
N ARG A 124 -3.34 9.66 -2.33
CA ARG A 124 -3.46 9.89 -3.79
C ARG A 124 -3.15 11.33 -4.23
N CYS A 125 -3.02 12.28 -3.31
CA CYS A 125 -2.48 13.61 -3.63
C CYS A 125 -1.00 13.62 -3.92
N GLY A 126 -0.28 12.55 -3.55
CA GLY A 126 1.17 12.46 -3.57
C GLY A 126 1.71 11.35 -4.46
N SER A 127 3.03 11.33 -4.55
CA SER A 127 3.85 10.24 -5.08
C SER A 127 4.94 9.86 -4.08
N ARG A 128 5.82 8.90 -4.42
CA ARG A 128 6.93 8.49 -3.55
C ARG A 128 7.79 9.69 -3.15
N GLY A 129 8.08 9.82 -1.86
CA GLY A 129 8.86 10.91 -1.27
C GLY A 129 8.06 12.17 -0.93
N SER A 130 6.75 12.19 -1.20
CA SER A 130 5.93 13.37 -0.90
C SER A 130 5.71 13.52 0.61
N ARG A 131 5.65 14.78 1.06
CA ARG A 131 4.98 15.16 2.31
C ARG A 131 3.65 15.78 1.98
N LEU A 132 2.58 15.22 2.53
CA LEU A 132 1.22 15.65 2.31
C LEU A 132 0.64 16.20 3.62
N ALA A 133 -0.09 17.30 3.54
CA ALA A 133 -0.92 17.79 4.64
C ALA A 133 -2.39 17.65 4.25
N VAL A 134 -3.15 16.98 5.11
CA VAL A 134 -4.58 16.74 4.93
C VAL A 134 -5.33 17.36 6.09
N ALA A 135 -6.24 18.30 5.80
CA ALA A 135 -7.17 18.84 6.77
C ALA A 135 -8.46 18.03 6.72
N ILE A 136 -8.86 17.43 7.84
CA ILE A 136 -9.97 16.47 7.94
C ILE A 136 -11.09 17.07 8.80
N PRO A 137 -12.35 17.12 8.33
CA PRO A 137 -13.48 17.58 9.13
C PRO A 137 -13.76 16.60 10.28
N HIS A 138 -14.29 17.11 11.39
CA HIS A 138 -14.62 16.31 12.57
C HIS A 138 -15.47 15.08 12.24
N SER A 139 -16.51 15.26 11.41
CA SER A 139 -17.44 14.21 10.97
C SER A 139 -16.77 13.04 10.23
N ALA A 140 -15.59 13.25 9.65
CA ALA A 140 -14.82 12.20 8.98
C ALA A 140 -13.72 11.60 9.88
N SER A 141 -13.35 12.23 11.00
CA SER A 141 -12.09 11.93 11.69
C SER A 141 -12.06 10.60 12.44
N ILE A 142 -13.10 10.26 13.21
CA ILE A 142 -13.05 9.12 14.14
C ILE A 142 -12.83 7.78 13.40
N ALA A 143 -13.45 7.61 12.23
CA ALA A 143 -13.27 6.41 11.40
C ALA A 143 -11.90 6.36 10.69
N ASN A 144 -11.35 7.52 10.31
CA ASN A 144 -10.08 7.59 9.57
C ASN A 144 -8.85 7.43 10.49
N VAL A 145 -8.94 7.89 11.74
CA VAL A 145 -7.85 7.73 12.72
C VAL A 145 -7.77 6.28 13.24
N THR A 146 -8.93 5.62 13.40
CA THR A 146 -8.99 4.19 13.78
C THR A 146 -8.53 3.27 12.66
N ALA A 147 -8.85 3.58 11.39
CA ALA A 147 -8.46 2.78 10.22
C ALA A 147 -6.94 2.59 10.05
N LEU A 148 -6.12 3.53 10.52
CA LEU A 148 -4.65 3.43 10.46
C LEU A 148 -4.04 2.66 11.65
N GLY A 149 -4.85 2.25 12.62
CA GLY A 149 -4.37 1.59 13.85
C GLY A 149 -3.38 2.45 14.64
N LEU A 150 -3.49 3.78 14.53
CA LEU A 150 -2.64 4.74 15.26
C LEU A 150 -3.04 4.89 16.72
N ILE A 151 -4.20 4.33 17.08
CA ILE A 151 -4.77 4.35 18.42
C ILE A 151 -5.07 2.90 18.80
N ASP A 152 -4.41 2.43 19.86
CA ASP A 152 -4.75 1.15 20.51
C ASP A 152 -5.94 1.41 21.45
N SER A 153 -7.11 0.91 21.06
CA SER A 153 -8.34 1.02 21.85
C SER A 153 -8.30 0.22 23.16
N GLN A 154 -7.29 -0.62 23.38
CA GLN A 154 -7.17 -1.53 24.53
C GLN A 154 -6.09 -1.10 25.55
N LYS A 155 -4.93 -0.56 25.14
CA LYS A 155 -3.83 -0.19 26.08
C LYS A 155 -3.93 1.21 26.69
N THR A 156 -4.64 2.09 26.03
CA THR A 156 -4.98 3.40 26.55
C THR A 156 -6.47 3.32 26.85
N ARG A 157 -6.94 3.75 28.03
CA ARG A 157 -8.38 3.86 28.33
C ARG A 157 -9.01 4.87 27.35
N LEU A 158 -9.29 4.46 26.12
CA LEU A 158 -9.76 5.30 25.01
C LEU A 158 -11.18 4.90 24.60
N THR A 159 -11.99 4.60 25.59
CA THR A 159 -13.42 4.33 25.41
C THR A 159 -14.24 5.60 25.28
N ASP A 160 -13.61 6.79 25.36
CA ASP A 160 -14.28 8.09 25.30
C ASP A 160 -13.58 9.05 24.31
N PRO A 161 -14.19 9.34 23.14
CA PRO A 161 -13.71 10.33 22.18
C PRO A 161 -13.50 11.73 22.78
N GLN A 162 -14.19 12.07 23.88
CA GLN A 162 -14.02 13.36 24.55
C GLN A 162 -12.68 13.48 25.29
N GLN A 163 -12.12 12.36 25.77
CA GLN A 163 -10.83 12.35 26.49
C GLN A 163 -9.62 12.55 25.57
N LEU A 164 -9.79 12.34 24.27
CA LEU A 164 -8.78 12.61 23.23
C LEU A 164 -8.88 14.06 22.68
N GLY A 165 -9.73 14.91 23.26
CA GLY A 165 -10.02 16.24 22.70
C GLY A 165 -10.75 16.16 21.35
N LEU A 166 -11.31 14.99 20.99
CA LEU A 166 -12.09 14.81 19.76
C LEU A 166 -13.55 15.22 19.97
N GLY A 167 -13.98 15.56 21.19
CA GLY A 167 -15.38 15.89 21.49
C GLY A 167 -15.82 17.30 21.06
N SER A 168 -14.89 18.15 20.62
CA SER A 168 -15.13 19.60 20.47
C SER A 168 -15.62 20.02 19.07
N GLY A 169 -15.81 19.07 18.15
CA GLY A 169 -16.39 19.34 16.83
C GLY A 169 -15.41 19.91 15.80
N GLU A 170 -14.13 20.07 16.15
CA GLU A 170 -13.07 20.56 15.27
C GLU A 170 -12.41 19.44 14.46
N GLY A 171 -11.78 19.87 13.37
CA GLY A 171 -11.08 18.99 12.46
C GLY A 171 -9.71 18.54 12.97
N PHE A 172 -8.98 17.88 12.07
CA PHE A 172 -7.64 17.35 12.32
C PHE A 172 -6.73 17.78 11.20
N VAL A 173 -5.44 17.89 11.52
CA VAL A 173 -4.40 17.94 10.50
C VAL A 173 -3.63 16.64 10.55
N GLN A 174 -3.63 15.92 9.44
CA GLN A 174 -2.81 14.74 9.24
C GLN A 174 -1.68 15.09 8.28
N VAL A 175 -0.45 14.85 8.70
CA VAL A 175 0.72 14.94 7.82
C VAL A 175 1.18 13.53 7.51
N MET A 176 1.38 13.24 6.23
CA MET A 176 1.77 11.93 5.73
C MET A 176 3.02 12.05 4.87
N ASP A 177 4.06 11.30 5.21
CA ASP A 177 5.25 11.13 4.38
C ASP A 177 5.18 9.80 3.65
N ILE A 178 5.07 9.84 2.33
CA ILE A 178 5.07 8.65 1.48
C ILE A 178 6.52 8.18 1.33
N LYS A 179 6.90 7.12 2.05
CA LYS A 179 8.26 6.58 1.98
C LYS A 179 8.44 5.76 0.70
N ARG A 180 7.51 4.84 0.45
CA ARG A 180 7.50 3.95 -0.71
C ARG A 180 6.07 3.63 -1.16
N VAL A 181 5.94 3.27 -2.43
CA VAL A 181 4.68 2.85 -3.06
C VAL A 181 4.93 1.51 -3.72
N PHE A 182 4.08 0.54 -3.44
CA PHE A 182 4.14 -0.83 -3.96
C PHE A 182 2.83 -1.15 -4.67
N PRO A 183 2.83 -2.04 -5.67
CA PRO A 183 1.59 -2.65 -6.14
C PRO A 183 0.91 -3.41 -4.99
N GLY A 184 -0.42 -3.39 -4.88
CA GLY A 184 -1.14 -4.14 -3.85
C GLY A 184 -1.30 -5.64 -4.12
N LYS A 185 -0.79 -6.14 -5.25
CA LYS A 185 -0.76 -7.56 -5.61
C LYS A 185 0.36 -7.86 -6.60
N ALA A 186 0.70 -9.13 -6.76
CA ALA A 186 1.67 -9.58 -7.76
C ALA A 186 1.24 -9.17 -9.18
N THR A 187 2.16 -8.58 -9.94
CA THR A 187 1.94 -8.04 -11.30
C THR A 187 2.50 -8.93 -12.41
N GLY A 188 3.12 -10.06 -12.05
CA GLY A 188 3.76 -10.98 -12.98
C GLY A 188 2.81 -11.65 -13.98
N ALA A 189 3.41 -12.29 -14.99
CA ALA A 189 2.68 -13.04 -16.01
C ALA A 189 2.24 -14.41 -15.47
N PRO A 190 0.96 -14.82 -15.58
CA PRO A 190 0.49 -16.14 -15.16
C PRO A 190 1.31 -17.28 -15.75
N GLN A 191 1.53 -18.32 -14.95
CA GLN A 191 2.26 -19.53 -15.33
C GLN A 191 1.34 -20.75 -15.20
N ILE A 192 1.64 -21.78 -16.01
CA ILE A 192 0.94 -23.06 -15.92
C ILE A 192 1.57 -23.87 -14.79
N THR A 193 0.75 -24.31 -13.85
CA THR A 193 1.17 -25.21 -12.76
C THR A 193 1.10 -26.67 -13.19
N ARG A 194 1.90 -27.53 -12.55
CA ARG A 194 1.87 -28.97 -12.86
C ARG A 194 0.60 -29.63 -12.29
N ASP A 195 0.24 -30.77 -12.85
CA ASP A 195 -0.87 -31.56 -12.32
C ASP A 195 -0.59 -32.03 -10.89
N GLY A 196 -1.60 -31.95 -10.03
CA GLY A 196 -1.49 -32.30 -8.62
C GLY A 196 -0.93 -31.23 -7.71
N PHE A 197 -0.50 -30.08 -8.23
CA PHE A 197 -0.24 -28.91 -7.40
C PHE A 197 -1.56 -28.23 -6.98
N PRO A 198 -1.66 -27.61 -5.79
CA PRO A 198 -2.85 -26.88 -5.41
C PRO A 198 -3.25 -25.81 -6.43
N ALA A 199 -4.54 -25.74 -6.73
CA ALA A 199 -5.07 -24.76 -7.68
C ALA A 199 -5.33 -23.43 -6.97
N VAL A 200 -5.03 -22.33 -7.67
CA VAL A 200 -5.21 -20.96 -7.17
C VAL A 200 -6.06 -20.17 -8.17
N ALA A 201 -7.19 -19.66 -7.70
CA ALA A 201 -8.02 -18.72 -8.42
C ALA A 201 -7.94 -17.35 -7.75
N LEU A 202 -7.86 -16.26 -8.51
CA LEU A 202 -7.71 -14.91 -7.96
C LEU A 202 -9.02 -14.12 -8.09
N ALA A 203 -9.46 -13.50 -7.00
CA ALA A 203 -10.49 -12.47 -7.04
C ALA A 203 -9.96 -11.19 -7.76
N PRO A 204 -10.84 -10.26 -8.20
CA PRO A 204 -10.41 -9.04 -8.90
C PRO A 204 -9.39 -8.19 -8.12
N ASN A 205 -9.53 -8.14 -6.79
CA ASN A 205 -8.61 -7.46 -5.88
C ASN A 205 -7.28 -8.21 -5.65
N GLY A 206 -7.11 -9.41 -6.22
CA GLY A 206 -5.92 -10.25 -6.08
C GLY A 206 -6.01 -11.29 -4.97
N THR A 207 -7.06 -11.31 -4.15
CA THR A 207 -7.20 -12.30 -3.06
C THR A 207 -7.19 -13.73 -3.62
N PRO A 208 -6.28 -14.61 -3.15
CA PRO A 208 -6.23 -16.00 -3.58
C PRO A 208 -7.35 -16.85 -2.96
N GLY A 209 -8.08 -17.57 -3.81
CA GLY A 209 -8.86 -18.75 -3.45
C GLY A 209 -8.03 -20.01 -3.71
N ILE A 210 -7.81 -20.81 -2.66
CA ILE A 210 -6.96 -22.00 -2.68
C ILE A 210 -7.84 -23.25 -2.73
N THR A 211 -7.51 -24.19 -3.63
CA THR A 211 -8.11 -25.53 -3.66
C THR A 211 -7.03 -26.58 -3.51
N ILE A 212 -7.06 -27.31 -2.38
CA ILE A 212 -6.15 -28.43 -2.11
C ILE A 212 -6.67 -29.69 -2.83
N PRO A 213 -5.83 -30.40 -3.60
CA PRO A 213 -6.23 -31.63 -4.25
C PRO A 213 -6.44 -32.75 -3.23
N LYS A 214 -7.36 -33.68 -3.52
CA LYS A 214 -7.59 -34.89 -2.70
C LYS A 214 -6.47 -35.91 -2.90
N LYS A 215 -5.26 -35.57 -2.46
CA LYS A 215 -4.05 -36.41 -2.52
C LYS A 215 -3.45 -36.55 -1.11
N PRO A 216 -2.62 -37.60 -0.87
CA PRO A 216 -1.91 -37.73 0.39
C PRO A 216 -1.11 -36.47 0.74
N THR A 217 -0.99 -36.19 2.02
CA THR A 217 -0.23 -35.04 2.53
C THR A 217 1.20 -35.06 2.01
N PRO A 218 1.67 -33.96 1.39
CA PRO A 218 3.05 -33.84 0.92
C PRO A 218 4.05 -33.90 2.07
N THR A 219 5.14 -34.62 1.85
CA THR A 219 6.26 -34.71 2.80
C THR A 219 7.48 -33.89 2.38
N LYS A 220 7.43 -33.24 1.21
CA LYS A 220 8.51 -32.43 0.66
C LYS A 220 8.06 -30.99 0.45
N MET A 221 8.97 -30.07 0.77
CA MET A 221 8.77 -28.66 0.46
C MET A 221 8.93 -28.45 -1.05
N GLU A 222 7.96 -27.79 -1.66
CA GLU A 222 7.93 -27.55 -3.10
C GLU A 222 7.43 -26.13 -3.37
N LEU A 223 7.95 -25.49 -4.42
CA LEU A 223 7.52 -24.17 -4.85
C LEU A 223 7.21 -24.19 -6.34
N GLU A 224 6.14 -23.50 -6.72
CA GLU A 224 5.86 -23.13 -8.10
C GLU A 224 5.64 -21.63 -8.22
N ILE A 225 6.15 -21.07 -9.30
CA ILE A 225 5.82 -19.70 -9.69
C ILE A 225 4.44 -19.75 -10.34
N LEU A 226 3.45 -19.11 -9.72
CA LEU A 226 2.09 -18.98 -10.25
C LEU A 226 1.98 -17.77 -11.17
N LYS A 227 2.74 -16.71 -10.86
CA LYS A 227 2.92 -15.54 -11.71
C LYS A 227 4.39 -15.15 -11.71
N ALA A 228 5.00 -15.03 -12.89
CA ALA A 228 6.40 -14.66 -13.04
C ALA A 228 6.58 -13.14 -13.03
N GLY A 229 7.16 -12.62 -11.96
CA GLY A 229 7.50 -11.21 -11.80
C GLY A 229 8.69 -10.78 -12.67
N ALA A 230 8.75 -9.50 -12.98
CA ALA A 230 9.82 -8.89 -13.78
C ALA A 230 10.75 -7.98 -12.96
N GLY A 231 10.51 -7.84 -11.65
CA GLY A 231 11.29 -6.96 -10.79
C GLY A 231 12.64 -7.55 -10.36
N PRO A 232 13.34 -6.87 -9.44
CA PRO A 232 14.58 -7.35 -8.86
C PRO A 232 14.44 -8.73 -8.21
N VAL A 233 15.53 -9.49 -8.20
CA VAL A 233 15.60 -10.80 -7.55
C VAL A 233 15.75 -10.61 -6.04
N ILE A 234 14.96 -11.34 -5.25
CA ILE A 234 15.10 -11.35 -3.79
C ILE A 234 16.26 -12.28 -3.39
N GLY A 235 17.01 -11.88 -2.37
CA GLY A 235 18.10 -12.68 -1.80
C GLY A 235 17.76 -13.19 -0.41
N GLU A 236 18.61 -14.08 0.12
CA GLU A 236 18.39 -14.75 1.40
C GLU A 236 18.31 -13.80 2.62
N LYS A 237 18.87 -12.60 2.49
CA LYS A 237 18.88 -11.56 3.53
C LYS A 237 17.88 -10.43 3.25
N SER A 238 17.08 -10.55 2.20
CA SER A 238 16.10 -9.53 1.85
C SER A 238 14.98 -9.48 2.90
N THR A 239 14.61 -8.27 3.29
CA THR A 239 13.27 -8.03 3.86
C THR A 239 12.34 -7.74 2.68
N VAL A 240 11.20 -8.42 2.60
CA VAL A 240 10.25 -8.29 1.49
C VAL A 240 8.87 -7.90 2.01
N LEU A 241 8.16 -7.06 1.25
CA LEU A 241 6.74 -6.80 1.51
C LEU A 241 5.92 -7.85 0.78
N VAL A 242 5.09 -8.59 1.54
CA VAL A 242 4.30 -9.69 0.98
C VAL A 242 2.85 -9.64 1.41
N HIS A 243 1.99 -10.08 0.51
CA HIS A 243 0.69 -10.62 0.88
C HIS A 243 0.79 -12.15 0.91
N ILE A 244 0.27 -12.77 1.97
CA ILE A 244 0.26 -14.22 2.15
C ILE A 244 -1.19 -14.68 2.38
N ALA A 245 -1.57 -15.75 1.67
CA ALA A 245 -2.73 -16.57 1.98
C ALA A 245 -2.24 -18.01 2.21
N SER A 246 -2.84 -18.73 3.15
CA SER A 246 -2.51 -20.13 3.40
C SER A 246 -3.76 -20.97 3.55
N ALA A 247 -3.64 -22.25 3.25
CA ALA A 247 -4.62 -23.26 3.57
C ALA A 247 -3.92 -24.49 4.16
N ASN A 248 -4.42 -24.98 5.28
CA ASN A 248 -3.99 -26.25 5.83
C ASN A 248 -4.42 -27.40 4.90
N TRP A 249 -3.55 -28.37 4.67
CA TRP A 249 -3.76 -29.43 3.69
C TRP A 249 -4.89 -30.37 4.07
N SER A 250 -4.92 -30.81 5.33
CA SER A 250 -5.88 -31.82 5.80
C SER A 250 -7.26 -31.24 6.11
N THR A 251 -7.31 -30.04 6.69
CA THR A 251 -8.56 -29.41 7.15
C THR A 251 -9.13 -28.38 6.17
N GLY A 252 -8.30 -27.85 5.26
CA GLY A 252 -8.66 -26.71 4.41
C GLY A 252 -8.76 -25.38 5.16
N ALA A 253 -8.46 -25.33 6.46
CA ALA A 253 -8.51 -24.11 7.25
C ALA A 253 -7.60 -23.04 6.63
N ALA A 254 -8.15 -21.86 6.36
CA ALA A 254 -7.47 -20.80 5.64
C ALA A 254 -7.15 -19.59 6.52
N ASN A 255 -6.01 -18.96 6.26
CA ASN A 255 -5.63 -17.67 6.83
C ASN A 255 -5.13 -16.75 5.71
N SER A 256 -5.37 -15.44 5.81
CA SER A 256 -5.01 -14.53 4.73
C SER A 256 -4.78 -13.10 5.21
N THR A 257 -3.66 -12.52 4.81
CA THR A 257 -3.36 -11.09 5.01
C THR A 257 -4.35 -10.17 4.29
N TRP A 258 -5.06 -10.64 3.26
CA TRP A 258 -6.16 -9.90 2.66
C TRP A 258 -7.36 -9.76 3.61
N GLN A 259 -7.56 -10.72 4.52
CA GLN A 259 -8.56 -10.61 5.59
C GLN A 259 -8.08 -9.67 6.69
N SER A 260 -6.79 -9.68 7.01
CA SER A 260 -6.16 -8.74 7.94
C SER A 260 -6.03 -7.31 7.38
N GLY A 261 -6.25 -7.14 6.07
CA GLY A 261 -6.43 -5.84 5.43
C GLY A 261 -5.15 -5.17 4.92
N ALA A 262 -3.94 -5.68 5.17
CA ALA A 262 -2.70 -5.09 4.67
C ALA A 262 -1.59 -6.15 4.46
N PRO A 263 -0.66 -5.92 3.52
CA PRO A 263 0.54 -6.76 3.42
C PRO A 263 1.47 -6.49 4.60
N GLN A 264 2.42 -7.39 4.80
CA GLN A 264 3.36 -7.33 5.91
C GLN A 264 4.81 -7.50 5.45
N PRO A 265 5.76 -6.84 6.14
CA PRO A 265 7.18 -7.10 5.92
C PRO A 265 7.55 -8.48 6.48
N VAL A 266 8.34 -9.24 5.73
CA VAL A 266 8.93 -10.52 6.14
C VAL A 266 10.44 -10.44 5.94
N SER A 267 11.20 -10.70 7.00
CA SER A 267 12.65 -10.79 6.93
C SER A 267 13.05 -12.22 6.61
N LEU A 268 13.52 -12.49 5.39
CA LEU A 268 13.93 -13.84 5.01
C LEU A 268 15.07 -14.37 5.88
N ALA A 269 15.90 -13.49 6.44
CA ALA A 269 16.96 -13.90 7.37
C ALA A 269 16.44 -14.52 8.68
N GLN A 270 15.15 -14.38 8.99
CA GLN A 270 14.51 -14.90 10.21
C GLN A 270 13.62 -16.13 9.94
N GLU A 271 13.48 -16.53 8.66
CA GLU A 271 12.64 -17.66 8.25
C GLU A 271 13.42 -18.98 8.24
N ASP A 272 12.70 -20.10 8.06
CA ASP A 272 13.31 -21.41 7.89
C ASP A 272 14.33 -21.42 6.72
N PRO A 273 15.59 -21.86 6.92
CA PRO A 273 16.62 -21.81 5.89
C PRO A 273 16.26 -22.55 4.59
N SER A 274 15.45 -23.61 4.65
CA SER A 274 15.02 -24.35 3.46
C SER A 274 13.99 -23.54 2.68
N LEU A 275 13.05 -22.89 3.37
CA LEU A 275 12.11 -21.96 2.77
C LEU A 275 12.83 -20.76 2.15
N VAL A 276 13.81 -20.19 2.85
CA VAL A 276 14.64 -19.08 2.35
C VAL A 276 15.36 -19.46 1.06
N LYS A 277 16.00 -20.63 1.04
CA LYS A 277 16.68 -21.15 -0.15
C LYS A 277 15.72 -21.36 -1.31
N LEU A 278 14.48 -21.77 -1.03
CA LEU A 278 13.45 -22.00 -2.03
C LEU A 278 12.90 -20.69 -2.62
N LEU A 279 12.75 -19.64 -1.80
CA LEU A 279 12.27 -18.32 -2.21
C LEU A 279 13.37 -17.44 -2.83
N SER A 280 14.63 -17.63 -2.42
CA SER A 280 15.77 -16.92 -2.98
C SER A 280 15.84 -17.14 -4.49
N GLY A 281 16.07 -16.07 -5.27
CA GLY A 281 16.02 -16.12 -6.73
C GLY A 281 14.67 -15.75 -7.34
N VAL A 282 13.58 -15.74 -6.56
CA VAL A 282 12.28 -15.26 -7.04
C VAL A 282 12.32 -13.74 -7.23
N LYS A 283 11.67 -13.26 -8.30
CA LYS A 283 11.62 -11.83 -8.62
C LYS A 283 10.45 -11.13 -7.94
N VAL A 284 10.64 -9.86 -7.58
CA VAL A 284 9.56 -8.96 -7.19
C VAL A 284 8.49 -8.89 -8.29
N GLY A 285 7.23 -8.82 -7.88
CA GLY A 285 6.05 -8.91 -8.72
C GLY A 285 5.58 -10.34 -8.97
N SER A 286 6.31 -11.35 -8.47
CA SER A 286 5.89 -12.75 -8.59
C SER A 286 4.81 -13.11 -7.58
N GLN A 287 3.97 -14.07 -7.97
CA GLN A 287 3.14 -14.84 -7.04
C GLN A 287 3.69 -16.26 -7.04
N VAL A 288 3.96 -16.81 -5.86
CA VAL A 288 4.45 -18.18 -5.70
C VAL A 288 3.49 -19.00 -4.85
N GLY A 289 3.35 -20.27 -5.21
CA GLY A 289 2.69 -21.28 -4.41
C GLY A 289 3.75 -22.11 -3.71
N VAL A 290 3.65 -22.29 -2.40
CA VAL A 290 4.62 -23.06 -1.60
C VAL A 290 3.88 -24.14 -0.82
N ILE A 291 4.27 -25.39 -1.01
CA ILE A 291 3.88 -26.48 -0.13
C ILE A 291 4.89 -26.55 1.00
N LEU A 292 4.43 -26.42 2.23
CA LEU A 292 5.22 -26.46 3.45
C LEU A 292 4.78 -27.65 4.30
N PRO A 293 5.50 -28.79 4.26
CA PRO A 293 5.24 -29.92 5.14
C PRO A 293 5.48 -29.56 6.60
N THR A 294 4.68 -30.14 7.48
CA THR A 294 4.87 -30.10 8.93
C THR A 294 5.11 -31.53 9.40
N PRO A 295 6.31 -31.87 9.90
CA PRO A 295 6.58 -33.21 10.39
C PRO A 295 5.71 -33.52 11.61
N ALA A 296 5.47 -34.80 11.86
CA ALA A 296 4.79 -35.22 13.09
C ALA A 296 5.59 -34.80 14.31
N SER A 297 4.89 -34.40 15.37
CA SER A 297 5.45 -34.13 16.70
C SER A 297 4.62 -34.84 17.76
N GLU A 298 5.06 -34.81 19.01
CA GLU A 298 4.30 -35.43 20.10
C GLU A 298 2.88 -34.83 20.17
N GLY A 299 1.86 -35.69 20.05
CA GLY A 299 0.45 -35.29 20.04
C GLY A 299 -0.09 -34.69 18.74
N GLN A 300 0.73 -34.57 17.68
CA GLN A 300 0.30 -33.99 16.41
C GLN A 300 0.80 -34.80 15.21
N ALA A 301 -0.14 -35.27 14.39
CA ALA A 301 0.18 -35.99 13.16
C ALA A 301 0.89 -35.07 12.16
N ALA A 302 1.68 -35.66 11.25
CA ALA A 302 2.26 -34.92 10.14
C ALA A 302 1.16 -34.32 9.27
N ASP A 303 1.38 -33.10 8.79
CA ASP A 303 0.45 -32.37 7.93
C ASP A 303 1.23 -31.51 6.92
N ALA A 304 0.54 -30.65 6.19
CA ALA A 304 1.16 -29.62 5.37
C ALA A 304 0.31 -28.35 5.33
N SER A 305 0.92 -27.25 4.92
CA SER A 305 0.22 -26.03 4.53
C SER A 305 0.59 -25.67 3.11
N PHE A 306 -0.38 -25.15 2.36
CA PHE A 306 -0.10 -24.50 1.09
C PHE A 306 -0.20 -22.99 1.26
N LEU A 307 0.84 -22.27 0.85
CA LEU A 307 0.92 -20.81 0.90
C LEU A 307 0.88 -20.25 -0.51
N VAL A 308 0.14 -19.16 -0.69
CA VAL A 308 0.21 -18.28 -1.87
C VAL A 308 0.81 -16.96 -1.40
N ILE A 309 1.95 -16.60 -1.97
CA ILE A 309 2.75 -15.45 -1.56
C ILE A 309 2.90 -14.50 -2.75
N ASP A 310 2.35 -13.30 -2.62
CA ASP A 310 2.58 -12.18 -3.52
C ASP A 310 3.79 -11.39 -3.02
N ILE A 311 4.84 -11.28 -3.85
CA ILE A 311 6.06 -10.56 -3.50
C ILE A 311 6.00 -9.16 -4.11
N LEU A 312 5.69 -8.16 -3.29
CA LEU A 312 5.33 -6.81 -3.76
C LEU A 312 6.55 -5.89 -3.91
N GLY A 313 7.60 -6.12 -3.09
CA GLY A 313 8.82 -5.32 -3.13
C GLY A 313 9.87 -5.79 -2.13
N ILE A 314 11.09 -5.30 -2.30
CA ILE A 314 12.20 -5.43 -1.34
C ILE A 314 12.22 -4.17 -0.47
N LEU A 315 12.44 -4.35 0.83
CA LEU A 315 12.45 -3.30 1.83
C LEU A 315 13.85 -2.85 2.25
#